data_AF-A0A3C1S962-F1
#
_entry.id   AF-A0A3C1S962-F1
#
_cell.length_a   1.000
_cell.length_b   1.000
_cell.length_c   1.000
_cell.angle_alpha   90.00
_cell.angle_beta   90.00
_cell.angle_gamma   90.00
#
_symmetry.space_group_name_H-M   'P 1'
#
loop_
_entity.id
_entity.type
_entity.pdbx_description
1 polymer ?
#
loop_
_entity_poly.entity_id
_entity_poly.type
_entity_poly.pdbx_seq_one_letter_code
_entity_poly.pdbx_strand_id
1 'polypeptide(L)'
;GKLKRPHNFNNPGGFDYERFLAFQKIWVTAYAKKISKKDPEKGLRWHLEDTRRNISDFIKQYGEGKEETELLRASIMGDQSGISQDTYTQFQRVGVAHLIAISG
;
A
#
# COMPACT_ATOMS: atom_id res chain seq x y z
N GLY A 1 -11.15 19.90 5.02
CA GLY A 1 -9.72 20.18 4.79
C GLY A 1 -9.56 21.11 3.61
N LYS A 2 -8.36 21.66 3.37
CA LYS A 2 -8.05 22.40 2.13
C LYS A 2 -7.07 21.56 1.31
N LEU A 3 -7.46 21.25 0.07
CA LEU A 3 -6.55 20.68 -0.93
C LEU A 3 -5.75 21.81 -1.55
N LYS A 4 -4.44 21.62 -1.68
CA LYS A 4 -3.54 22.58 -2.32
C LYS A 4 -2.56 21.83 -3.21
N ARG A 5 -2.26 22.41 -4.37
CA ARG A 5 -1.06 22.02 -5.11
C ARG A 5 0.16 22.45 -4.27
N PRO A 6 1.17 21.59 -4.11
CA PRO A 6 2.43 22.03 -3.52
C PRO A 6 2.94 23.25 -4.26
N HIS A 7 3.50 24.20 -3.52
CA HIS A 7 4.21 25.32 -4.13
C HIS A 7 5.54 25.54 -3.44
N ASN A 8 6.52 26.04 -4.17
CA ASN A 8 7.82 26.41 -3.61
C ASN A 8 7.69 27.65 -2.74
N PHE A 9 8.55 27.77 -1.73
CA PHE A 9 8.62 28.93 -0.84
C PHE A 9 9.38 30.11 -1.48
N ASN A 10 9.80 29.99 -2.74
CA ASN A 10 10.52 31.00 -3.53
C ASN A 10 11.73 31.62 -2.80
N ASN A 11 12.43 30.81 -2.00
CA ASN A 11 13.66 31.22 -1.35
C ASN A 11 14.84 31.07 -2.33
N PRO A 12 15.61 32.13 -2.63
CA PRO A 12 16.77 32.04 -3.53
C PRO A 12 17.77 30.98 -3.05
N GLY A 13 18.13 30.03 -3.93
CA GLY A 13 19.01 28.89 -3.58
C GLY A 13 18.36 27.83 -2.68
N GLY A 14 17.04 27.92 -2.46
CA GLY A 14 16.29 27.04 -1.59
C GLY A 14 15.91 25.69 -2.21
N PHE A 15 15.38 24.82 -1.36
CA PHE A 15 14.88 23.50 -1.74
C PHE A 15 13.66 23.58 -2.67
N ASP A 16 13.68 22.77 -3.74
CA ASP A 16 12.57 22.62 -4.69
C ASP A 16 11.57 21.56 -4.18
N TYR A 17 10.64 22.02 -3.35
CA TYR A 17 9.63 21.19 -2.69
C TYR A 17 8.62 20.61 -3.70
N GLU A 18 8.24 21.38 -4.72
CA GLU A 18 7.36 20.93 -5.80
C GLU A 18 7.98 19.75 -6.55
N ARG A 19 9.23 19.89 -7.00
CA ARG A 19 9.93 18.85 -7.75
C ARG A 19 10.19 17.61 -6.90
N PHE A 20 10.54 17.79 -5.63
CA PHE A 20 10.71 16.68 -4.69
C PHE A 20 9.43 15.84 -4.56
N LEU A 21 8.27 16.47 -4.33
CA LEU A 21 7.00 15.75 -4.23
C LEU A 21 6.57 15.12 -5.56
N ALA A 22 6.85 15.79 -6.68
CA ALA A 22 6.60 15.22 -8.01
C ALA A 22 7.38 13.92 -8.25
N PHE A 23 8.65 13.84 -7.81
CA PHE A 23 9.43 12.60 -7.87
C PHE A 23 8.84 11.47 -7.02
N GLN A 24 8.09 11.80 -5.97
CA GLN A 24 7.33 10.84 -5.17
C GLN A 24 5.93 10.55 -5.72
N LYS A 25 5.58 11.09 -6.90
CA LYS A 25 4.24 11.01 -7.51
C LYS A 25 3.13 11.66 -6.66
N ILE A 26 3.49 12.67 -5.86
CA ILE A 26 2.57 13.42 -5.00
C ILE A 26 2.27 14.79 -5.64
N TRP A 27 1.04 14.97 -6.12
CA TRP A 27 0.64 16.18 -6.87
C TRP A 27 -0.26 17.14 -6.09
N VAL A 28 -0.89 16.66 -5.01
CA VAL A 28 -1.84 17.42 -4.20
C VAL A 28 -1.61 17.07 -2.74
N THR A 29 -1.54 18.10 -1.89
CA THR A 29 -1.46 17.94 -0.43
C THR A 29 -2.78 18.41 0.19
N ALA A 30 -3.15 17.81 1.31
CA ALA A 30 -4.36 18.16 2.06
C ALA A 30 -3.98 18.57 3.48
N TYR A 31 -4.50 19.69 3.96
CA TYR A 31 -4.40 20.08 5.37
C TYR A 31 -5.77 20.01 6.06
N ALA A 32 -5.82 19.38 7.23
CA ALA A 32 -7.01 19.29 8.07
C ALA A 32 -6.64 19.52 9.55
N LYS A 33 -7.41 20.39 10.24
CA LYS A 33 -7.21 20.72 11.66
C LYS A 33 -7.69 19.59 12.60
N LYS A 34 -8.66 18.81 12.17
CA LYS A 34 -9.16 17.59 12.81
C LYS A 34 -9.44 16.57 11.72
N ILE A 35 -9.05 15.32 11.99
CA ILE A 35 -9.34 14.18 11.12
C ILE A 35 -10.29 13.29 11.92
N SER A 36 -11.49 13.06 11.39
CA SER A 36 -12.39 12.05 11.91
C SER A 36 -12.55 10.96 10.86
N LYS A 37 -12.55 9.71 11.31
CA LYS A 37 -12.87 8.58 10.44
C LYS A 37 -14.38 8.66 10.17
N LYS A 38 -14.75 9.02 8.94
CA LYS A 38 -16.15 8.90 8.50
C LYS A 38 -16.38 7.45 8.13
N ASP A 39 -17.55 6.91 8.48
CA ASP A 39 -17.92 5.61 7.97
C ASP A 39 -17.93 5.68 6.44
N PRO A 40 -17.25 4.74 5.78
CA PRO A 40 -17.23 4.71 4.33
C PRO A 40 -18.66 4.55 3.80
N GLU A 41 -18.96 5.24 2.71
CA GLU A 41 -20.22 5.02 2.00
C GLU A 41 -20.28 3.56 1.55
N LYS A 42 -21.35 2.86 1.94
CA LYS A 42 -21.57 1.43 1.67
C LYS A 42 -21.96 1.21 0.21
N GLY A 43 -21.07 1.57 -0.71
CA GLY A 43 -21.18 1.28 -2.13
C GLY A 43 -20.37 0.05 -2.54
N LEU A 44 -20.41 -0.28 -3.83
CA LEU A 44 -19.71 -1.45 -4.40
C LEU A 44 -18.22 -1.49 -4.03
N ARG A 45 -17.53 -0.34 -4.12
CA ARG A 45 -16.11 -0.24 -3.75
C ARG A 45 -15.87 -0.57 -2.28
N TRP A 46 -16.75 -0.13 -1.38
CA TRP A 46 -16.62 -0.46 0.03
C TRP A 46 -16.77 -1.97 0.25
N HIS A 47 -17.78 -2.59 -0.36
CA HIS A 47 -18.00 -4.03 -0.27
C HIS A 47 -16.82 -4.84 -0.81
N LEU A 48 -16.26 -4.44 -1.96
CA LEU A 48 -15.07 -5.08 -2.53
C LEU A 48 -13.87 -4.99 -1.58
N GLU A 49 -13.59 -3.80 -1.04
CA GLU A 49 -12.50 -3.63 -0.07
C GLU A 49 -12.78 -4.36 1.25
N ASP A 50 -14.04 -4.49 1.64
CA ASP A 50 -14.44 -5.22 2.85
C ASP A 50 -14.25 -6.72 2.68
N THR A 51 -14.73 -7.30 1.58
CA THR A 51 -14.46 -8.70 1.23
C THR A 51 -12.96 -8.95 1.13
N ARG A 52 -12.20 -8.03 0.50
CA ARG A 52 -10.74 -8.14 0.40
C ARG A 52 -10.07 -8.18 1.78
N ARG A 53 -10.51 -7.34 2.72
CA ARG A 53 -10.05 -7.37 4.12
C ARG A 53 -10.43 -8.68 4.80
N ASN A 54 -11.69 -9.10 4.70
CA ASN A 54 -12.18 -10.31 5.37
C ASN A 54 -11.42 -11.56 4.90
N ILE A 55 -11.10 -11.69 3.61
CA ILE A 55 -10.28 -12.80 3.10
C ILE A 55 -8.84 -12.72 3.65
N SER A 56 -8.24 -11.52 3.65
CA SER A 56 -6.91 -11.31 4.22
C SER A 56 -6.86 -11.66 5.71
N ASP A 57 -7.88 -11.29 6.47
CA ASP A 57 -7.96 -11.54 7.91
C ASP A 57 -8.22 -13.02 8.20
N PHE A 58 -9.05 -13.68 7.39
CA PHE A 58 -9.24 -15.13 7.44
C PHE A 58 -7.91 -15.88 7.23
N ILE A 59 -7.15 -15.53 6.19
CA ILE A 59 -5.83 -16.14 5.93
C ILE A 59 -4.90 -15.95 7.13
N LYS A 60 -4.85 -14.73 7.69
CA LYS A 60 -4.01 -14.45 8.87
C LYS A 60 -4.42 -15.21 10.12
N GLN A 61 -5.72 -15.45 10.29
CA GLN A 61 -6.26 -16.12 11.47
C GLN A 61 -5.99 -17.62 11.45
N TYR A 62 -6.09 -18.25 10.28
CA TYR A 62 -6.04 -19.72 10.14
C TYR A 62 -4.76 -20.24 9.48
N GLY A 63 -3.90 -19.35 8.98
CA GLY A 63 -2.63 -19.73 8.37
C GLY A 63 -1.66 -20.34 9.38
N GLU A 64 -0.99 -21.40 8.97
CA GLU A 64 0.06 -22.06 9.74
C GLU A 64 1.40 -21.45 9.36
N GLY A 65 2.14 -20.93 10.35
CA GLY A 65 3.45 -20.31 10.10
C GLY A 65 3.36 -18.92 9.47
N LYS A 66 4.30 -18.05 9.82
CA LYS A 66 4.25 -16.63 9.44
C LYS A 66 4.57 -16.42 7.96
N GLU A 67 5.56 -17.12 7.43
CA GLU A 67 6.01 -16.92 6.06
C GLU A 67 5.02 -17.52 5.05
N GLU A 68 4.50 -18.70 5.35
CA GLU A 68 3.52 -19.42 4.56
C GLU A 68 2.21 -18.64 4.48
N THR A 69 1.78 -18.05 5.59
CA THR A 69 0.60 -17.17 5.66
C THR A 69 0.76 -15.95 4.77
N GLU A 70 1.90 -15.26 4.85
CA GLU A 70 2.14 -14.06 4.02
C GLU A 70 2.36 -14.41 2.54
N LEU A 71 2.94 -15.57 2.22
CA LEU A 71 3.03 -16.10 0.84
C LEU A 71 1.65 -16.42 0.26
N LEU A 72 0.78 -17.07 1.03
CA LEU A 72 -0.59 -17.36 0.62
C LEU A 72 -1.36 -16.06 0.38
N ARG A 73 -1.22 -15.10 1.29
CA ARG A 73 -1.83 -13.77 1.19
C ARG A 73 -1.33 -12.98 -0.01
N ALA A 74 -0.02 -12.99 -0.28
CA ALA A 74 0.56 -12.34 -1.44
C ALA A 74 0.07 -12.98 -2.75
N SER A 75 -0.04 -14.30 -2.78
CA SER A 75 -0.49 -15.05 -3.97
C SER A 75 -1.97 -14.82 -4.29
N ILE A 76 -2.83 -14.81 -3.27
CA ILE A 76 -4.29 -14.68 -3.44
C ILE A 76 -4.74 -13.22 -3.52
N MET A 77 -4.16 -12.34 -2.69
CA MET A 77 -4.62 -10.95 -2.52
C MET A 77 -3.73 -9.92 -3.22
N GLY A 78 -2.60 -10.35 -3.80
CA GLY A 78 -1.58 -9.45 -4.35
C GLY A 78 -0.84 -8.61 -3.30
N ASP A 79 -1.06 -8.89 -2.00
CA ASP A 79 -0.50 -8.09 -0.91
C ASP A 79 0.84 -8.67 -0.45
N GLN A 80 1.93 -8.08 -0.95
CA GLN A 80 3.30 -8.48 -0.63
C GLN A 80 3.84 -7.81 0.65
N SER A 81 3.04 -7.01 1.37
CA SER A 81 3.53 -6.20 2.50
C SER A 81 4.11 -7.00 3.66
N GLY A 82 3.74 -8.28 3.80
CA GLY A 82 4.26 -9.16 4.84
C GLY A 82 5.38 -10.09 4.40
N ILE A 83 5.79 -10.07 3.13
CA ILE A 83 6.89 -10.90 2.63
C ILE A 83 8.21 -10.34 3.15
N SER A 84 9.01 -11.19 3.81
CA SER A 84 10.33 -10.79 4.29
C SER A 84 11.30 -10.62 3.11
N GLN A 85 12.30 -9.74 3.28
CA GLN A 85 13.32 -9.56 2.26
C GLN A 85 14.14 -10.84 2.02
N ASP A 86 14.34 -11.66 3.04
CA ASP A 86 15.04 -12.94 2.90
C ASP A 86 14.22 -13.90 2.04
N THR A 87 12.95 -14.13 2.40
CA THR A 87 12.01 -14.96 1.64
C THR A 87 11.92 -14.51 0.18
N TYR A 88 11.80 -13.19 -0.05
CA TYR A 88 11.81 -12.64 -1.40
C TYR A 88 13.10 -12.95 -2.18
N THR A 89 14.25 -12.83 -1.51
CA THR A 89 15.57 -13.14 -2.10
C THR A 89 15.70 -14.63 -2.43
N GLN A 90 15.18 -15.53 -1.59
CA GLN A 90 15.19 -16.97 -1.87
C GLN A 90 14.40 -17.28 -3.16
N PHE A 91 13.21 -16.72 -3.30
CA PHE A 91 12.38 -16.88 -4.50
C PHE A 91 13.05 -16.31 -5.76
N GLN A 92 13.75 -15.18 -5.64
CA GLN A 92 14.54 -14.61 -6.74
C GLN A 92 15.69 -15.54 -7.15
N ARG A 93 16.42 -16.12 -6.19
CA ARG A 93 17.56 -17.01 -6.46
C ARG A 93 17.17 -18.26 -7.24
N VAL A 94 15.97 -18.79 -6.99
CA VAL A 94 15.45 -19.98 -7.71
C VAL A 94 14.62 -19.61 -8.94
N GLY A 95 14.50 -18.33 -9.28
CA GLY A 95 13.81 -17.87 -10.50
C GLY A 95 12.28 -17.85 -10.43
N VAL A 96 11.68 -17.98 -9.23
CA VAL A 96 10.22 -18.08 -9.04
C VAL A 96 9.59 -16.88 -8.33
N ALA A 97 10.29 -15.74 -8.25
CA ALA A 97 9.77 -14.52 -7.61
C ALA A 97 8.44 -14.01 -8.20
N HIS A 98 8.17 -14.30 -9.48
CA HIS A 98 6.90 -13.96 -10.12
C HIS A 98 5.70 -14.72 -9.53
N LEU A 99 5.92 -15.83 -8.82
CA LEU A 99 4.85 -16.58 -8.14
C LEU A 99 4.38 -15.90 -6.84
N ILE A 100 5.16 -14.96 -6.27
CA ILE A 100 4.79 -14.28 -5.02
C ILE A 100 3.53 -13.43 -5.20
N ALA A 101 3.26 -12.92 -6.40
CA ALA A 101 1.99 -12.29 -6.72
C ALA A 101 1.56 -12.74 -8.13
N ILE A 102 0.74 -13.79 -8.16
CA ILE A 102 0.12 -14.28 -9.40
C ILE A 102 -0.99 -13.32 -9.87
N SER A 103 -1.47 -12.45 -8.98
CA SER A 103 -2.45 -11.40 -9.27
C SER A 103 -1.76 -10.14 -9.81
N GLY A 104 -1.21 -10.23 -11.03
CA GLY A 104 -0.87 -9.08 -11.88
C GLY A 104 -1.83 -8.98 -13.04
#